data_AF-A0A9P7DIZ0-F1
#
_entry.id   AF-A0A9P7DIZ0-F1
#
_cell.length_a   1.000
_cell.length_b   1.000
_cell.length_c   1.000
_cell.angle_alpha   90.00
_cell.angle_beta   90.00
_cell.angle_gamma   90.00
#
_symmetry.space_group_name_H-M   'P 1'
#
loop_
_entity.id
_entity.type
_entity.pdbx_description
1 polymer ?
#
loop_
_entity_poly.entity_id
_entity_poly.type
_entity_poly.pdbx_seq_one_letter_code
_entity_poly.pdbx_strand_id
1 'polypeptide(L)'
;MANRSNNGVSPVHHHSEYYLKDGNITFLVADTLFRVHRHFFEVESQFFVKEFERAPKEGTSDSSAFRLEKVTVDDFAKFLWVWYSPSYRREPKPKDHWLTILELSTVWQFPEMKKLAVDELQKLDIEPIEKITTYDRYQIDKSLLLPAYKLLCKRVGRMSIVEGEQLKLHTVLGIQEARERAIRSAAEGGCRSPTSADADDEELERILIDVFSLKGHNANRQGTQPSTKPEEVPFINTPKPHGNGTPNGNKTSTSGSNDNKQKDNKNAGSGRKN
;
A
#
# COMPACT_ATOMS: atom_id res chain seq x y z
N MET A 1 -55.41 26.06 21.46
CA MET A 1 -54.54 25.71 20.31
C MET A 1 -53.49 26.80 20.17
N ALA A 2 -52.21 26.47 20.38
CA ALA A 2 -51.09 27.34 19.99
C ALA A 2 -49.92 26.43 19.62
N ASN A 3 -49.73 26.30 18.31
CA ASN A 3 -48.71 25.49 17.66
C ASN A 3 -47.36 26.21 17.77
N ARG A 4 -46.44 25.71 18.60
CA ARG A 4 -45.02 26.11 18.55
C ARG A 4 -44.28 25.09 17.70
N SER A 5 -44.14 25.43 16.42
CA SER A 5 -43.24 24.75 15.49
C SER A 5 -41.81 24.88 16.00
N ASN A 6 -41.33 23.84 16.69
CA ASN A 6 -39.94 23.74 17.12
C ASN A 6 -39.10 23.35 15.89
N ASN A 7 -38.68 24.34 15.11
CA ASN A 7 -37.78 24.12 13.98
C ASN A 7 -36.36 23.89 14.54
N GLY A 8 -36.08 22.66 14.95
CA GLY A 8 -34.79 22.21 15.47
C GLY A 8 -33.74 22.15 14.36
N VAL A 9 -33.31 23.30 13.87
CA VAL A 9 -32.10 23.39 13.04
C VAL A 9 -30.93 23.35 14.01
N SER A 10 -30.31 22.18 14.15
CA SER A 10 -29.05 22.06 14.88
C SER A 10 -28.06 23.08 14.30
N PRO A 11 -27.37 23.86 15.14
CA PRO A 11 -26.38 24.82 14.65
C PRO A 11 -25.30 24.06 13.88
N VAL A 12 -25.09 24.47 12.63
CA VAL A 12 -24.04 23.91 11.79
C VAL A 12 -22.72 24.57 12.20
N HIS A 13 -21.68 23.77 12.41
CA HIS A 13 -20.37 24.24 12.88
C HIS A 13 -19.29 24.05 11.82
N HIS A 14 -18.26 24.89 11.84
CA HIS A 14 -17.08 24.74 10.97
C HIS A 14 -16.07 23.79 11.61
N HIS A 15 -15.52 22.85 10.84
CA HIS A 15 -14.44 21.98 11.33
C HIS A 15 -13.21 22.83 11.65
N SER A 16 -12.61 22.62 12.83
CA SER A 16 -11.49 23.43 13.33
C SER A 16 -10.26 23.42 12.41
N GLU A 17 -9.97 22.27 11.80
CA GLU A 17 -8.76 22.08 10.97
C GLU A 17 -9.02 22.10 9.46
N TYR A 18 -10.23 21.74 9.04
CA TYR A 18 -10.54 21.44 7.63
C TYR A 18 -11.62 22.36 7.07
N TYR A 19 -11.71 23.56 7.62
CA TYR A 19 -12.48 24.67 7.06
C TYR A 19 -11.50 25.74 6.55
N LEU A 20 -10.93 25.47 5.38
CA LEU A 20 -9.84 26.26 4.79
C LEU A 20 -10.37 27.54 4.15
N LYS A 21 -9.63 28.64 4.24
CA LYS A 21 -10.04 29.94 3.68
C LYS A 21 -10.04 29.96 2.15
N ASP A 22 -9.12 29.21 1.56
CA ASP A 22 -8.88 29.05 0.12
C ASP A 22 -9.59 27.83 -0.50
N GLY A 23 -10.30 27.05 0.32
CA GLY A 23 -11.09 25.92 -0.17
C GLY A 23 -12.22 26.34 -1.11
N ASN A 24 -12.49 25.52 -2.12
CA ASN A 24 -13.45 25.77 -3.19
C ASN A 24 -14.55 24.70 -3.32
N ILE A 25 -14.61 23.76 -2.37
CA ILE A 25 -15.76 22.88 -2.15
C ILE A 25 -16.07 22.81 -0.65
N THR A 26 -17.35 22.87 -0.31
CA THR A 26 -17.86 22.75 1.07
C THR A 26 -18.66 21.46 1.21
N PHE A 27 -18.24 20.57 2.10
CA PHE A 27 -18.96 19.37 2.48
C PHE A 27 -19.68 19.56 3.80
N LEU A 28 -20.84 18.92 3.95
CA LEU A 28 -21.55 18.81 5.22
C LEU A 28 -21.58 17.35 5.65
N VAL A 29 -20.98 17.06 6.80
CA VAL A 29 -20.93 15.74 7.43
C VAL A 29 -21.61 15.85 8.79
N ALA A 30 -22.71 15.13 8.98
CA ALA A 30 -23.63 15.36 10.11
C ALA A 30 -24.02 16.85 10.24
N ASP A 31 -23.54 17.54 11.26
CA ASP A 31 -23.74 18.95 11.57
C ASP A 31 -22.48 19.80 11.38
N THR A 32 -21.42 19.24 10.77
CA THR A 32 -20.12 19.91 10.62
C THR A 32 -19.78 20.17 9.15
N LEU A 33 -19.42 21.42 8.84
CA LEU A 33 -18.95 21.87 7.54
C LEU A 33 -17.44 21.74 7.44
N PHE A 34 -17.02 21.18 6.31
CA PHE A 34 -15.64 21.09 5.87
C PHE A 34 -15.50 21.92 4.60
N ARG A 35 -14.49 22.78 4.52
CA ARG A 35 -14.20 23.54 3.29
C ARG A 35 -12.78 23.24 2.85
N VAL A 36 -12.65 22.57 1.71
CA VAL A 36 -11.39 21.98 1.23
C VAL A 36 -11.22 22.22 -0.27
N HIS A 37 -10.12 21.74 -0.84
CA HIS A 37 -9.83 21.84 -2.26
C HIS A 37 -10.49 20.70 -3.05
N ARG A 38 -11.40 21.09 -3.94
CA ARG A 38 -12.13 20.24 -4.88
C ARG A 38 -11.22 19.41 -5.77
N HIS A 39 -10.07 19.98 -6.12
CA HIS A 39 -9.08 19.36 -7.01
C HIS A 39 -8.67 17.95 -6.56
N PHE A 40 -8.47 17.71 -5.26
CA PHE A 40 -8.08 16.39 -4.76
C PHE A 40 -9.15 15.32 -5.00
N PHE A 41 -10.41 15.70 -4.96
CA PHE A 41 -11.54 14.79 -5.19
C PHE A 41 -11.72 14.49 -6.68
N GLU A 42 -11.59 15.50 -7.54
CA GLU A 42 -11.78 15.34 -8.99
C GLU A 42 -10.64 14.59 -9.67
N VAL A 43 -9.40 14.81 -9.23
CA VAL A 43 -8.23 14.14 -9.82
C VAL A 43 -8.22 12.65 -9.48
N GLU A 44 -8.52 12.31 -8.23
CA GLU A 44 -8.34 10.94 -7.74
C GLU A 44 -9.63 10.11 -7.74
N SER A 45 -10.82 10.70 -7.89
CA SER A 45 -12.10 9.98 -7.84
C SER A 45 -13.06 10.32 -8.97
N GLN A 46 -13.28 9.33 -9.84
CA GLN A 46 -14.31 9.39 -10.88
C GLN A 46 -15.73 9.43 -10.32
N PHE A 47 -15.93 8.96 -9.08
CA PHE A 47 -17.21 9.08 -8.38
C PHE A 47 -17.51 10.56 -8.10
N PHE A 48 -16.57 11.30 -7.50
CA PHE A 48 -16.79 12.71 -7.17
C PHE A 48 -16.85 13.61 -8.40
N VAL A 49 -16.10 13.33 -9.47
CA VAL A 49 -16.26 14.02 -10.76
C VAL A 49 -17.72 13.98 -11.22
N LYS A 50 -18.31 12.79 -11.29
CA LYS A 50 -19.71 12.60 -11.73
C LYS A 50 -20.72 13.25 -10.79
N GLU A 51 -20.50 13.12 -9.49
CA GLU A 51 -21.39 13.71 -8.49
C GLU A 51 -21.41 15.24 -8.58
N PHE A 52 -20.25 15.86 -8.76
CA PHE A 52 -20.20 17.30 -8.90
C PHE A 52 -20.70 17.81 -10.26
N GLU A 53 -20.55 17.04 -11.33
CA GLU A 53 -21.16 17.34 -12.63
C GLU A 53 -22.69 17.28 -12.56
N ARG A 54 -23.24 16.32 -11.82
CA ARG A 54 -24.68 16.16 -11.61
C ARG A 54 -25.28 17.32 -10.82
N ALA A 55 -24.54 17.86 -9.86
CA ALA A 55 -24.99 18.92 -8.97
C ALA A 55 -23.98 20.08 -8.88
N PRO A 56 -23.82 20.89 -9.95
CA PRO A 56 -22.74 21.89 -10.04
C PRO A 56 -22.89 23.05 -9.05
N LYS A 57 -24.09 23.24 -8.47
CA LYS A 57 -24.36 24.26 -7.45
C LYS A 57 -24.07 23.77 -6.04
N GLU A 58 -23.97 22.45 -5.82
CA GLU A 58 -23.67 21.88 -4.51
C GLU A 58 -22.19 22.06 -4.14
N GLY A 59 -21.96 22.31 -2.85
CA GLY A 59 -20.66 22.59 -2.26
C GLY A 59 -20.06 23.95 -2.58
N THR A 60 -20.76 24.83 -3.30
CA THR A 60 -20.28 26.18 -3.65
C THR A 60 -20.33 27.18 -2.50
N SER A 61 -21.12 26.90 -1.46
CA SER A 61 -21.24 27.72 -0.24
C SER A 61 -21.67 26.87 0.96
N ASP A 62 -21.59 27.43 2.17
CA ASP A 62 -22.12 26.81 3.39
C ASP A 62 -23.62 26.47 3.28
N SER A 63 -24.40 27.34 2.63
CA SER A 63 -25.85 27.14 2.46
C SER A 63 -26.23 26.07 1.42
N SER A 64 -25.29 25.75 0.53
CA SER A 64 -25.44 24.76 -0.54
C SER A 64 -24.45 23.60 -0.39
N ALA A 65 -23.94 23.34 0.82
CA ALA A 65 -22.89 22.35 1.06
C ALA A 65 -23.23 20.96 0.53
N PHE A 66 -22.23 20.27 -0.03
CA PHE A 66 -22.35 18.91 -0.55
C PHE A 66 -22.48 17.93 0.62
N ARG A 67 -23.62 17.26 0.75
CA ARG A 67 -23.90 16.41 1.92
C ARG A 67 -23.27 15.02 1.74
N LEU A 68 -22.48 14.60 2.72
CA LEU A 68 -21.98 13.23 2.81
C LEU A 68 -22.83 12.46 3.83
N GLU A 69 -23.57 11.48 3.34
CA GLU A 69 -24.36 10.59 4.18
C GLU A 69 -23.54 9.38 4.63
N LYS A 70 -23.89 8.82 5.79
CA LYS A 70 -23.29 7.59 6.35
C LYS A 70 -21.78 7.68 6.63
N VAL A 71 -21.26 8.88 6.82
CA VAL A 71 -19.88 9.13 7.24
C VAL A 71 -19.89 10.00 8.49
N THR A 72 -19.01 9.68 9.45
CA THR A 72 -18.87 10.48 10.67
C THR A 72 -17.88 11.64 10.43
N VAL A 73 -17.98 12.68 11.27
CA VAL A 73 -17.07 13.83 11.22
C VAL A 73 -15.61 13.38 11.35
N ASP A 74 -15.34 12.47 12.28
CA ASP A 74 -14.00 11.93 12.54
C ASP A 74 -13.49 11.09 11.35
N ASP A 75 -14.34 10.27 10.74
CA ASP A 75 -13.92 9.46 9.60
C ASP A 75 -13.57 10.30 8.37
N PHE A 76 -14.34 11.34 8.10
CA PHE A 76 -14.02 12.27 7.02
C PHE A 76 -12.75 13.06 7.32
N ALA A 77 -12.52 13.45 8.57
CA ALA A 77 -11.28 14.09 9.00
C ALA A 77 -10.05 13.19 8.78
N LYS A 78 -10.13 11.89 9.14
CA LYS A 78 -9.06 10.90 8.86
C LYS A 78 -8.79 10.75 7.36
N PHE A 79 -9.84 10.80 6.54
CA PHE A 79 -9.69 10.73 5.08
C PHE A 79 -8.94 11.95 4.53
N LEU A 80 -9.33 13.15 4.96
CA LEU A 80 -8.69 14.41 4.55
C LEU A 80 -7.23 14.52 5.02
N TRP A 81 -6.90 13.90 6.15
CA TRP A 81 -5.55 13.92 6.73
C TRP A 81 -4.46 13.52 5.73
N VAL A 82 -4.76 12.61 4.78
CA VAL A 82 -3.79 12.15 3.76
C VAL A 82 -3.23 13.30 2.91
N TRP A 83 -4.06 14.26 2.50
CA TRP A 83 -3.62 15.39 1.68
C TRP A 83 -3.11 16.57 2.50
N TYR A 84 -3.73 16.82 3.65
CA TYR A 84 -3.53 18.06 4.41
C TYR A 84 -2.52 17.94 5.53
N SER A 85 -2.07 16.73 5.88
CA SER A 85 -1.02 16.55 6.88
C SER A 85 0.35 16.49 6.21
N PRO A 86 1.24 17.49 6.43
CA PRO A 86 2.61 17.40 5.94
C PRO A 86 3.41 16.27 6.62
N SER A 87 2.85 15.59 7.62
CA SER A 87 3.45 14.50 8.40
C SER A 87 2.89 13.11 8.10
N TYR A 88 2.04 12.90 7.09
CA TYR A 88 1.49 11.56 6.82
C TYR A 88 2.55 10.48 6.54
N ARG A 89 3.74 10.88 6.06
CA ARG A 89 4.90 9.98 5.89
C ARG A 89 5.78 9.83 7.14
N ARG A 90 5.60 10.68 8.15
CA ARG A 90 6.46 10.76 9.34
C ARG A 90 5.79 10.22 10.59
N GLU A 91 4.46 10.27 10.67
CA GLU A 91 3.71 9.82 11.82
C GLU A 91 2.98 8.50 11.53
N PRO A 92 3.33 7.39 12.20
CA PRO A 92 2.58 6.16 12.07
C PRO A 92 1.15 6.37 12.59
N LYS A 93 0.17 5.84 11.86
CA LYS A 93 -1.24 5.83 12.28
C LYS A 93 -1.67 4.41 12.67
N PRO A 94 -2.60 4.28 13.64
CA PRO A 94 -3.09 2.98 14.06
C PRO A 94 -3.92 2.31 12.96
N LYS A 95 -4.11 0.99 13.10
CA LYS A 95 -4.90 0.15 12.18
C LYS A 95 -6.26 0.78 11.83
N ASP A 96 -7.02 1.19 12.83
CA ASP A 96 -8.39 1.70 12.65
C ASP A 96 -8.43 2.95 11.77
N HIS A 97 -7.38 3.78 11.84
CA HIS A 97 -7.26 4.97 10.99
C HIS A 97 -7.13 4.58 9.50
N TRP A 98 -6.26 3.61 9.20
CA TRP A 98 -6.10 3.12 7.83
C TRP A 98 -7.30 2.29 7.35
N LEU A 99 -8.00 1.58 8.24
CA LEU A 99 -9.25 0.90 7.89
C LEU A 99 -10.35 1.88 7.47
N THR A 100 -10.50 3.00 8.17
CA THR A 100 -11.43 4.07 7.75
C THR A 100 -11.06 4.61 6.37
N ILE A 101 -9.77 4.92 6.13
CA ILE A 101 -9.31 5.43 4.83
C ILE A 101 -9.57 4.38 3.73
N LEU A 102 -9.29 3.11 4.00
CA LEU A 102 -9.54 2.01 3.07
C LEU A 102 -11.04 1.88 2.71
N GLU A 103 -11.92 2.00 3.70
CA GLU A 103 -13.36 1.94 3.50
C GLU A 103 -13.84 3.09 2.60
N LEU A 104 -13.54 4.33 2.98
CA LEU A 104 -13.98 5.52 2.25
C LEU A 104 -13.37 5.60 0.85
N SER A 105 -12.08 5.28 0.69
CA SER A 105 -11.44 5.22 -0.62
C SER A 105 -12.03 4.13 -1.52
N THR A 106 -12.54 3.03 -0.95
CA THR A 106 -13.24 2.00 -1.72
C THR A 106 -14.62 2.47 -2.14
N VAL A 107 -15.41 3.05 -1.21
CA VAL A 107 -16.77 3.53 -1.49
C VAL A 107 -16.77 4.67 -2.50
N TRP A 108 -15.87 5.64 -2.32
CA TRP A 108 -15.75 6.81 -3.20
C TRP A 108 -14.76 6.60 -4.35
N GLN A 109 -14.28 5.39 -4.58
CA GLN A 109 -13.45 5.04 -5.75
C GLN A 109 -12.18 5.90 -5.91
N PHE A 110 -11.39 6.02 -4.84
CA PHE A 110 -10.03 6.60 -4.85
C PHE A 110 -8.99 5.47 -4.94
N PRO A 111 -8.57 5.02 -6.14
CA PRO A 111 -7.69 3.87 -6.30
C PRO A 111 -6.31 4.07 -5.66
N GLU A 112 -5.70 5.25 -5.81
CA GLU A 112 -4.37 5.52 -5.25
C GLU A 112 -4.40 5.62 -3.72
N MET A 113 -5.42 6.26 -3.16
CA MET A 113 -5.59 6.29 -1.70
C MET A 113 -5.93 4.91 -1.12
N LYS A 114 -6.71 4.10 -1.84
CA LYS A 114 -6.97 2.71 -1.48
C LYS A 114 -5.68 1.91 -1.44
N LYS A 115 -4.83 2.05 -2.46
CA LYS A 115 -3.52 1.41 -2.52
C LYS A 115 -2.62 1.84 -1.37
N LEU A 116 -2.56 3.15 -1.08
CA LEU A 116 -1.81 3.68 0.06
C LEU A 116 -2.27 3.05 1.37
N ALA A 117 -3.58 3.00 1.63
CA ALA A 117 -4.12 2.40 2.85
C ALA A 117 -3.75 0.91 2.95
N VAL A 118 -3.80 0.16 1.84
CA VAL A 118 -3.37 -1.25 1.78
C VAL A 118 -1.88 -1.40 2.11
N ASP A 119 -1.03 -0.55 1.53
CA ASP A 119 0.42 -0.58 1.75
C ASP A 119 0.78 -0.30 3.22
N GLU A 120 0.06 0.61 3.88
CA GLU A 120 0.27 0.91 5.29
C GLU A 120 -0.28 -0.19 6.22
N LEU A 121 -1.46 -0.75 5.90
CA LEU A 121 -2.00 -1.90 6.64
C LEU A 121 -1.10 -3.14 6.55
N GLN A 122 -0.38 -3.32 5.45
CA GLN A 122 0.59 -4.41 5.30
C GLN A 122 1.79 -4.32 6.25
N LYS A 123 2.13 -3.11 6.72
CA LYS A 123 3.23 -2.89 7.68
C LYS A 123 2.81 -3.15 9.13
N LEU A 124 1.51 -3.23 9.40
CA LEU A 124 0.98 -3.43 10.74
C LEU A 124 0.81 -4.93 11.04
N ASP A 125 0.98 -5.28 12.30
CA ASP A 125 0.62 -6.60 12.81
C ASP A 125 -0.90 -6.67 13.01
N ILE A 126 -1.57 -7.34 12.07
CA ILE A 126 -3.03 -7.51 12.05
C ILE A 126 -3.30 -9.01 12.15
N GLU A 127 -4.25 -9.37 13.02
CA GLU A 127 -4.65 -10.75 13.22
C GLU A 127 -5.06 -11.39 11.87
N PRO A 128 -4.59 -12.62 11.56
CA PRO A 128 -4.80 -13.22 10.25
C PRO A 128 -6.24 -13.33 9.77
N ILE A 129 -7.20 -13.68 10.64
CA ILE A 129 -8.62 -13.77 10.29
C ILE A 129 -9.16 -12.38 9.95
N GLU A 130 -8.87 -11.37 10.78
CA GLU A 130 -9.22 -9.97 10.52
C GLU A 130 -8.61 -9.47 9.20
N LYS A 131 -7.34 -9.79 8.94
CA LYS A 131 -6.66 -9.39 7.70
C LYS A 131 -7.33 -10.02 6.48
N ILE A 132 -7.61 -11.32 6.51
CA ILE A 132 -8.26 -12.01 5.38
C ILE A 132 -9.68 -11.46 5.13
N THR A 133 -10.47 -11.28 6.19
CA THR A 133 -11.84 -10.75 6.06
C THR A 133 -11.86 -9.31 5.53
N THR A 134 -10.91 -8.48 5.96
CA THR A 134 -10.70 -7.12 5.43
C THR A 134 -10.40 -7.16 3.92
N TYR A 135 -9.48 -8.03 3.50
CA TYR A 135 -9.11 -8.19 2.10
C TYR A 135 -10.27 -8.67 1.23
N ASP A 136 -11.07 -9.61 1.75
CA ASP A 136 -12.27 -10.10 1.08
C ASP A 136 -13.35 -9.01 0.98
N ARG A 137 -13.54 -8.20 2.02
CA ARG A 137 -14.54 -7.12 2.08
C ARG A 137 -14.24 -6.03 1.06
N TYR A 138 -12.99 -5.56 1.03
CA TYR A 138 -12.57 -4.45 0.18
C TYR A 138 -11.99 -4.89 -1.17
N GLN A 139 -12.10 -6.18 -1.53
CA GLN A 139 -11.62 -6.73 -2.79
C GLN A 139 -10.14 -6.37 -3.07
N ILE A 140 -9.29 -6.57 -2.07
CA ILE A 140 -7.85 -6.35 -2.16
C ILE A 140 -7.19 -7.60 -2.76
N ASP A 141 -6.05 -7.43 -3.44
CA ASP A 141 -5.29 -8.55 -3.99
C ASP A 141 -4.89 -9.55 -2.91
N LYS A 142 -5.37 -10.79 -3.06
CA LYS A 142 -5.12 -11.90 -2.14
C LYS A 142 -3.68 -12.41 -2.20
N SER A 143 -2.90 -12.05 -3.22
CA SER A 143 -1.47 -12.40 -3.29
C SER A 143 -0.68 -11.88 -2.06
N LEU A 144 -1.16 -10.79 -1.44
CA LEU A 144 -0.59 -10.18 -0.24
C LEU A 144 -1.00 -10.88 1.07
N LEU A 145 -1.86 -11.91 1.02
CA LEU A 145 -2.30 -12.69 2.18
C LEU A 145 -1.42 -13.90 2.46
N LEU A 146 -0.40 -14.17 1.64
CA LEU A 146 0.50 -15.31 1.83
C LEU A 146 1.06 -15.40 3.27
N PRO A 147 1.55 -14.29 3.90
CA PRO A 147 2.00 -14.35 5.28
C PRO A 147 0.89 -14.72 6.29
N ALA A 148 -0.33 -14.21 6.09
CA ALA A 148 -1.46 -14.49 6.97
C ALA A 148 -1.90 -15.96 6.87
N TYR A 149 -1.95 -16.52 5.66
CA TYR A 149 -2.26 -17.93 5.46
C TYR A 149 -1.19 -18.84 6.06
N LYS A 150 0.10 -18.47 5.92
CA LYS A 150 1.22 -19.19 6.54
C LYS A 150 1.08 -19.23 8.06
N LEU A 151 0.79 -18.09 8.70
CA LEU A 151 0.55 -18.02 10.14
C LEU A 151 -0.61 -18.94 10.57
N LEU A 152 -1.74 -18.94 9.86
CA LEU A 152 -2.87 -19.83 10.16
C LEU A 152 -2.51 -21.32 9.97
N CYS A 153 -1.65 -21.66 9.01
CA CYS A 153 -1.20 -23.03 8.81
C CYS A 153 -0.24 -23.51 9.89
N LYS A 154 0.66 -22.64 10.37
CA LYS A 154 1.63 -22.97 11.43
C LYS A 154 1.06 -22.84 12.85
N ARG A 155 -0.10 -22.23 13.03
CA ARG A 155 -0.74 -22.09 14.34
C ARG A 155 -1.05 -23.46 14.97
N VAL A 156 -0.78 -23.55 16.27
CA VAL A 156 -1.15 -24.71 17.10
C VAL A 156 -2.67 -24.82 17.21
N GLY A 157 -3.18 -26.04 17.07
CA GLY A 157 -4.62 -26.30 17.12
C GLY A 157 -5.33 -26.11 15.78
N ARG A 158 -6.61 -26.51 15.76
CA ARG A 158 -7.48 -26.41 14.59
C ARG A 158 -8.12 -25.02 14.52
N MET A 159 -8.61 -24.66 13.35
CA MET A 159 -9.50 -23.51 13.20
C MET A 159 -10.76 -23.77 14.03
N SER A 160 -11.18 -22.79 14.83
CA SER A 160 -12.42 -22.87 15.59
C SER A 160 -13.62 -22.57 14.70
N ILE A 161 -14.83 -22.94 15.17
CA ILE A 161 -16.07 -22.65 14.45
C ILE A 161 -16.26 -21.13 14.31
N VAL A 162 -16.01 -20.37 15.36
CA VAL A 162 -16.16 -18.89 15.37
C VAL A 162 -15.24 -18.21 14.36
N GLU A 163 -14.02 -18.72 14.16
CA GLU A 163 -13.13 -18.22 13.11
C GLU A 163 -13.58 -18.67 11.72
N GLY A 164 -14.03 -19.92 11.60
CA GLY A 164 -14.56 -20.48 10.35
C GLY A 164 -15.78 -19.72 9.84
N GLU A 165 -16.65 -19.25 10.74
CA GLU A 165 -17.83 -18.43 10.40
C GLU A 165 -17.47 -17.03 9.90
N GLN A 166 -16.32 -16.50 10.29
CA GLN A 166 -15.83 -15.20 9.80
C GLN A 166 -15.22 -15.33 8.40
N LEU A 167 -14.65 -16.48 8.07
CA LEU A 167 -14.02 -16.74 6.78
C LEU A 167 -15.01 -17.28 5.75
N LYS A 168 -14.73 -17.01 4.47
CA LYS A 168 -15.45 -17.70 3.37
C LYS A 168 -15.08 -19.19 3.39
N LEU A 169 -16.06 -20.05 3.08
CA LEU A 169 -15.88 -21.51 3.06
C LEU A 169 -14.67 -21.96 2.23
N HIS A 170 -14.46 -21.35 1.05
CA HIS A 170 -13.30 -21.62 0.21
C HIS A 170 -11.97 -21.38 0.96
N THR A 171 -11.88 -20.31 1.75
CA THR A 171 -10.69 -20.01 2.54
C THR A 171 -10.47 -21.04 3.65
N VAL A 172 -11.54 -21.42 4.34
CA VAL A 172 -11.49 -22.44 5.39
C VAL A 172 -10.95 -23.76 4.83
N LEU A 173 -11.54 -24.23 3.72
CA LEU A 173 -11.11 -25.47 3.05
C LEU A 173 -9.68 -25.38 2.53
N GLY A 174 -9.30 -24.26 1.93
CA GLY A 174 -7.93 -24.04 1.46
C GLY A 174 -6.90 -24.10 2.59
N ILE A 175 -7.19 -23.51 3.75
CA ILE A 175 -6.30 -23.61 4.92
C ILE A 175 -6.20 -25.06 5.42
N GLN A 176 -7.31 -25.80 5.50
CA GLN A 176 -7.25 -27.21 5.92
C GLN A 176 -6.47 -28.08 4.93
N GLU A 177 -6.69 -27.87 3.64
CA GLU A 177 -5.94 -28.56 2.59
C GLU A 177 -4.44 -28.25 2.66
N ALA A 178 -4.06 -26.99 2.82
CA ALA A 178 -2.67 -26.59 2.96
C ALA A 178 -2.01 -27.22 4.19
N ARG A 179 -2.71 -27.24 5.34
CA ARG A 179 -2.21 -27.91 6.56
C ARG A 179 -2.01 -29.42 6.36
N GLU A 180 -2.94 -30.09 5.70
CA GLU A 180 -2.85 -31.53 5.41
C GLU A 180 -1.68 -31.85 4.46
N ARG A 181 -1.47 -31.03 3.43
CA ARG A 181 -0.31 -31.16 2.54
C ARG A 181 1.01 -30.90 3.28
N ALA A 182 1.04 -29.91 4.17
CA ALA A 182 2.21 -29.59 5.00
C ALA A 182 2.58 -30.73 5.97
N ILE A 183 1.59 -31.34 6.62
CA ILE A 183 1.79 -32.50 7.51
C ILE A 183 2.42 -33.67 6.74
N ARG A 184 1.91 -33.96 5.53
CA ARG A 184 2.47 -35.02 4.67
C ARG A 184 3.91 -34.75 4.27
N SER A 185 4.21 -33.53 3.84
CA SER A 185 5.57 -33.11 3.52
C SER A 185 6.53 -33.29 4.70
N ALA A 186 6.13 -32.87 5.90
CA ALA A 186 6.94 -33.06 7.11
C ALA A 186 7.13 -34.55 7.50
N ALA A 187 6.13 -35.40 7.25
CA ALA A 187 6.22 -36.84 7.48
C ALA A 187 7.28 -37.48 6.56
N GLU A 188 7.28 -37.09 5.28
CA GLU A 188 8.25 -37.54 4.27
C GLU A 188 9.68 -37.08 4.62
N GLY A 189 9.81 -35.94 5.31
CA GLY A 189 11.06 -35.46 5.89
C GLY A 189 11.56 -36.24 7.12
N GLY A 190 10.83 -37.27 7.59
CA GLY A 190 11.25 -38.14 8.68
C GLY A 190 10.74 -37.77 10.08
N CYS A 191 9.84 -36.78 10.19
CA CYS A 191 9.22 -36.43 11.47
C CYS A 191 8.27 -37.53 11.96
N ARG A 192 8.48 -38.05 13.18
CA ARG A 192 7.69 -39.17 13.74
C ARG A 192 6.29 -38.79 14.24
N SER A 193 5.96 -37.50 14.30
CA SER A 193 4.61 -37.00 14.66
C SER A 193 4.43 -35.58 14.09
N PRO A 194 4.32 -35.45 12.76
CA PRO A 194 4.36 -34.15 12.11
C PRO A 194 3.06 -33.37 12.36
N THR A 195 3.23 -32.07 12.57
CA THR A 195 2.21 -31.05 12.51
C THR A 195 2.44 -30.18 11.27
N SER A 196 1.46 -29.37 10.89
CA SER A 196 1.62 -28.43 9.78
C SER A 196 2.68 -27.34 10.05
N ALA A 197 3.09 -27.15 11.31
CA ALA A 197 4.14 -26.22 11.68
C ALA A 197 5.55 -26.76 11.39
N ASP A 198 5.71 -28.09 11.34
CA ASP A 198 6.98 -28.79 11.11
C ASP A 198 7.40 -28.79 9.64
N ALA A 199 6.52 -28.38 8.73
CA ALA A 199 6.86 -28.21 7.32
C ALA A 199 7.83 -27.04 7.13
N ASP A 200 8.74 -27.22 6.18
CA ASP A 200 9.64 -26.19 5.68
C ASP A 200 8.85 -24.96 5.18
N ASP A 201 9.40 -23.77 5.43
CA ASP A 201 8.71 -22.50 5.19
C ASP A 201 8.47 -22.27 3.69
N GLU A 202 9.47 -22.56 2.86
CA GLU A 202 9.44 -22.43 1.41
C GLU A 202 8.45 -23.43 0.80
N GLU A 203 8.43 -24.66 1.30
CA GLU A 203 7.48 -25.68 0.85
C GLU A 203 6.04 -25.33 1.23
N LEU A 204 5.80 -24.83 2.44
CA LEU A 204 4.47 -24.37 2.85
C LEU A 204 4.01 -23.17 2.00
N GLU A 205 4.89 -22.24 1.67
CA GLU A 205 4.58 -21.13 0.77
C GLU A 205 4.21 -21.62 -0.63
N ARG A 206 4.94 -22.61 -1.17
CA ARG A 206 4.62 -23.25 -2.46
C ARG A 206 3.23 -23.89 -2.43
N ILE A 207 2.91 -24.63 -1.37
CA ILE A 207 1.59 -25.24 -1.17
C ILE A 207 0.50 -24.16 -1.13
N LEU A 208 0.72 -23.07 -0.40
CA LEU A 208 -0.26 -21.98 -0.27
C LEU A 208 -0.47 -21.24 -1.60
N ILE A 209 0.60 -21.00 -2.36
CA ILE A 209 0.51 -20.40 -3.69
C ILE A 209 -0.33 -21.27 -4.63
N ASP A 210 -0.14 -22.60 -4.60
CA ASP A 210 -0.92 -23.55 -5.39
C ASP A 210 -2.40 -23.58 -4.97
N VAL A 211 -2.66 -23.85 -3.68
CA VAL A 211 -4.02 -23.99 -3.12
C VAL A 211 -4.86 -22.73 -3.34
N PHE A 212 -4.28 -21.55 -3.16
CA PHE A 212 -5.00 -20.29 -3.33
C PHE A 212 -4.82 -19.66 -4.71
N SER A 213 -4.09 -20.33 -5.62
CA SER A 213 -3.74 -19.80 -6.95
C SER A 213 -3.22 -18.36 -6.88
N LEU A 214 -2.35 -18.08 -5.90
CA LEU A 214 -1.82 -16.74 -5.68
C LEU A 214 -0.88 -16.39 -6.83
N LYS A 215 -1.10 -15.24 -7.47
CA LYS A 215 -0.17 -14.73 -8.49
C LYS A 215 1.19 -14.54 -7.81
N GLY A 216 2.18 -15.32 -8.27
CA GLY A 216 3.47 -15.36 -7.60
C GLY A 216 4.14 -13.99 -7.55
N HIS A 217 4.74 -13.65 -6.40
CA HIS A 217 5.72 -12.57 -6.28
C HIS A 217 7.05 -12.87 -7.03
N ASN A 218 7.04 -13.81 -7.97
CA ASN A 218 8.19 -14.17 -8.79
C ASN A 218 8.11 -13.50 -10.17
N ALA A 219 8.26 -12.17 -10.18
CA ALA A 219 8.63 -11.42 -11.36
C ALA A 219 10.10 -10.96 -11.25
N ASN A 220 11.03 -11.88 -10.95
CA ASN A 220 12.45 -11.80 -11.37
C ASN A 220 13.26 -13.02 -10.92
N ARG A 221 13.08 -14.15 -11.61
CA ARG A 221 14.14 -15.16 -11.76
C ARG A 221 14.07 -15.71 -13.19
N GLN A 222 14.48 -14.87 -14.15
CA GLN A 222 14.82 -15.40 -15.47
C GLN A 222 16.14 -16.17 -15.37
N GLY A 223 16.05 -17.46 -15.68
CA GLY A 223 17.01 -18.16 -16.52
C GLY A 223 18.41 -18.37 -15.95
N THR A 224 18.60 -19.46 -15.23
CA THR A 224 19.88 -20.18 -15.26
C THR A 224 20.04 -20.77 -16.66
N GLN A 225 20.84 -20.15 -17.53
CA GLN A 225 21.40 -20.82 -18.71
C GLN A 225 22.82 -21.31 -18.39
N PRO A 226 23.18 -22.55 -18.77
CA PRO A 226 24.54 -23.06 -18.66
C PRO A 226 25.45 -22.53 -19.79
N SER A 227 26.73 -22.43 -19.46
CA SER A 227 27.84 -21.90 -20.26
C SER A 227 28.14 -22.66 -21.54
N THR A 228 28.48 -21.94 -22.63
CA THR A 228 29.45 -22.39 -23.65
C THR A 228 30.29 -21.21 -24.16
N LYS A 229 31.59 -21.46 -24.35
CA LYS A 229 32.69 -20.55 -24.72
C LYS A 229 32.65 -20.10 -26.21
N PRO A 230 33.49 -19.10 -26.61
CA PRO A 230 33.33 -18.32 -27.83
C PRO A 230 34.05 -18.91 -29.06
N GLU A 231 33.51 -18.66 -30.24
CA GLU A 231 34.12 -19.02 -31.53
C GLU A 231 34.21 -17.76 -32.44
N GLU A 232 35.42 -17.49 -32.93
CA GLU A 232 35.79 -16.39 -33.84
C GLU A 232 35.54 -16.72 -35.32
N VAL A 233 35.67 -15.66 -36.14
CA VAL A 233 36.11 -15.54 -37.57
C VAL A 233 35.04 -15.20 -38.63
N PRO A 234 35.37 -14.55 -39.78
CA PRO A 234 36.50 -13.66 -40.13
C PRO A 234 36.13 -12.36 -40.92
N PHE A 235 37.17 -11.56 -41.16
CA PHE A 235 37.32 -10.34 -41.97
C PHE A 235 36.81 -10.37 -43.43
N ILE A 236 36.38 -9.20 -43.94
CA ILE A 236 36.50 -8.81 -45.36
C ILE A 236 37.19 -7.44 -45.47
N ASN A 237 38.23 -7.38 -46.29
CA ASN A 237 39.09 -6.22 -46.54
C ASN A 237 38.52 -5.22 -47.56
N THR A 238 39.00 -3.99 -47.38
CA THR A 238 38.80 -2.69 -48.07
C THR A 238 38.82 -2.67 -49.60
N PRO A 239 38.46 -1.52 -50.22
CA PRO A 239 39.52 -0.62 -50.69
C PRO A 239 39.28 0.89 -50.48
N LYS A 240 40.33 1.60 -50.05
CA LYS A 240 40.58 3.06 -50.25
C LYS A 240 41.28 3.23 -51.62
N PRO A 241 41.22 4.39 -52.34
CA PRO A 241 42.12 5.51 -51.99
C PRO A 241 41.74 6.96 -52.46
N HIS A 242 42.50 7.92 -51.88
CA HIS A 242 42.76 9.33 -52.28
C HIS A 242 41.66 10.38 -52.03
N GLY A 243 41.93 11.59 -51.52
CA GLY A 243 43.18 12.26 -51.13
C GLY A 243 42.93 13.66 -50.54
N ASN A 244 43.93 14.16 -49.81
CA ASN A 244 44.35 15.55 -49.53
C ASN A 244 43.40 16.59 -48.89
N GLY A 245 43.88 17.22 -47.81
CA GLY A 245 43.53 18.60 -47.45
C GLY A 245 43.44 18.90 -45.95
N THR A 246 44.58 19.10 -45.26
CA THR A 246 44.72 19.97 -44.07
C THR A 246 44.78 21.45 -44.54
N PRO A 247 44.85 22.49 -43.67
CA PRO A 247 44.75 22.55 -42.19
C PRO A 247 43.94 23.75 -41.64
N ASN A 248 43.60 23.69 -40.36
CA ASN A 248 43.74 24.74 -39.33
C ASN A 248 42.68 24.51 -38.25
N GLY A 249 42.95 24.59 -36.96
CA GLY A 249 44.17 24.99 -36.28
C GLY A 249 43.80 25.21 -34.83
N ASN A 250 44.70 24.74 -33.95
CA ASN A 250 44.84 25.13 -32.55
C ASN A 250 43.68 24.86 -31.57
N LYS A 251 43.94 24.46 -30.33
CA LYS A 251 45.09 23.85 -29.65
C LYS A 251 44.54 23.64 -28.23
N THR A 252 44.80 22.46 -27.66
CA THR A 252 45.32 22.21 -26.30
C THR A 252 44.78 23.08 -25.15
N SER A 253 44.48 22.57 -23.96
CA SER A 253 45.26 21.62 -23.16
C SER A 253 44.47 21.45 -21.85
N THR A 254 44.08 20.24 -21.43
CA THR A 254 44.82 19.30 -20.56
C THR A 254 44.77 19.55 -19.05
N SER A 255 44.74 18.41 -18.37
CA SER A 255 45.05 18.08 -16.98
C SER A 255 43.85 18.16 -16.03
N GLY A 256 43.53 17.13 -15.23
CA GLY A 256 44.27 15.91 -14.94
C GLY A 256 44.48 15.76 -13.45
N SER A 257 43.85 14.72 -12.91
CA SER A 257 44.22 13.91 -11.75
C SER A 257 44.26 14.53 -10.35
N ASN A 258 43.38 13.97 -9.52
CA ASN A 258 43.63 13.36 -8.22
C ASN A 258 45.07 13.48 -7.68
N ASP A 259 45.19 13.88 -6.41
CA ASP A 259 45.87 12.99 -5.47
C ASP A 259 45.44 13.16 -4.01
N ASN A 260 45.77 12.09 -3.30
CA ASN A 260 45.30 11.59 -2.02
C ASN A 260 46.03 12.19 -0.80
N LYS A 261 45.57 11.79 0.40
CA LYS A 261 46.18 11.82 1.76
C LYS A 261 45.57 12.82 2.75
N GLN A 262 45.53 12.58 4.06
CA GLN A 262 45.67 11.40 4.94
C GLN A 262 45.60 11.98 6.38
N LYS A 263 44.93 11.27 7.29
CA LYS A 263 45.09 11.26 8.77
C LYS A 263 45.07 12.60 9.53
N ASP A 264 44.22 12.68 10.56
CA ASP A 264 44.75 12.52 11.92
C ASP A 264 43.67 12.22 12.97
N ASN A 265 44.10 11.43 13.94
CA ASN A 265 43.37 10.84 15.05
C ASN A 265 43.80 11.56 16.34
N LYS A 266 42.89 11.91 17.25
CA LYS A 266 43.20 12.12 18.68
C LYS A 266 41.94 12.21 19.57
N ASN A 267 41.60 11.04 20.11
CA ASN A 267 41.35 10.70 21.52
C ASN A 267 41.28 11.83 22.58
N ALA A 268 40.24 11.79 23.43
CA ALA A 268 40.30 11.69 24.92
C ALA A 268 39.14 12.44 25.61
N GLY A 269 38.50 11.81 26.60
CA GLY A 269 37.59 12.52 27.50
C GLY A 269 36.66 11.66 28.35
N SER A 270 37.24 10.89 29.29
CA SER A 270 36.53 10.22 30.39
C SER A 270 35.87 11.24 31.33
N GLY A 271 34.69 10.93 31.88
CA GLY A 271 34.03 11.74 32.90
C GLY A 271 32.78 11.09 33.49
N ARG A 272 32.98 10.16 34.42
CA ARG A 272 31.95 9.52 35.25
C ARG A 272 31.92 10.24 36.61
N LYS A 273 30.77 10.76 37.05
CA LYS A 273 30.38 10.85 38.48
C LYS A 273 28.96 11.42 38.65
N ASN A 274 28.22 10.71 39.51
CA ASN A 274 26.93 10.96 40.15
C ASN A 274 25.67 11.00 39.28
#